data_AF-A0A8G1ZJ51-F1
#
_entry.id   AF-A0A8G1ZJ51-F1
#
_cell.length_a   1.000
_cell.length_b   1.000
_cell.length_c   1.000
_cell.angle_alpha   90.00
_cell.angle_beta   90.00
_cell.angle_gamma   90.00
#
_symmetry.space_group_name_H-M   'P 1'
#
loop_
_entity.id
_entity.type
_entity.pdbx_description
1 polymer ?
#
loop_
_entity_poly.entity_id
_entity_poly.type
_entity_poly.pdbx_seq_one_letter_code
_entity_poly.pdbx_strand_id
1 'polypeptide(L)'
;MTARRTKFYLDKANGKWLGVCSGIADYSGIDVLWVRVGAVLITLMGAFPWTLIAYFVIAYFAENKPLGLYADRDDEKFWQGVRTNPTRSTRDVRSKFRDIDRRLADIEIYYTSRNTRLADEIDSLR
;
A
#
# COMPACT_ATOMS: atom_id res chain seq x y z
N MET A 1 1.76 -9.69 -5.63
CA MET A 1 1.46 -8.25 -5.83
C MET A 1 1.72 -7.36 -4.59
N THR A 2 1.81 -7.92 -3.38
CA THR A 2 2.06 -7.17 -2.13
C THR A 2 3.32 -6.30 -2.15
N ALA A 3 4.41 -6.75 -2.78
CA ALA A 3 5.69 -6.03 -2.79
C ALA A 3 5.60 -4.60 -3.37
N ARG A 4 4.68 -4.35 -4.32
CA ARG A 4 4.42 -2.99 -4.82
C ARG A 4 3.80 -2.12 -3.74
N ARG A 5 2.82 -2.63 -2.99
CA ARG A 5 2.14 -1.87 -1.92
C ARG A 5 3.00 -1.67 -0.67
N THR A 6 4.13 -2.35 -0.56
CA THR A 6 5.12 -2.21 0.52
C THR A 6 6.42 -1.50 0.10
N LYS A 7 6.52 -0.97 -1.13
CA LYS A 7 7.70 -0.22 -1.61
C LYS A 7 7.65 1.28 -1.26
N PHE A 8 8.81 1.88 -0.96
CA PHE A 8 8.95 3.33 -0.78
C PHE A 8 8.53 4.09 -2.05
N TYR A 9 7.63 5.05 -1.88
CA TYR A 9 7.16 5.93 -2.94
C TYR A 9 7.21 7.37 -2.49
N LEU A 10 7.50 8.24 -3.45
CA LEU A 10 7.45 9.68 -3.29
C LEU A 10 6.00 10.16 -3.50
N ASP A 11 5.37 10.68 -2.45
CA ASP A 11 4.02 11.23 -2.56
C ASP A 11 4.07 12.71 -2.99
N LYS A 12 4.14 12.92 -4.32
CA LYS A 12 4.07 14.25 -4.93
C LYS A 12 2.68 14.87 -4.89
N ALA A 13 1.62 14.07 -4.76
CA ALA A 13 0.24 14.57 -4.76
C ALA A 13 -0.09 15.32 -3.46
N ASN A 14 0.42 14.81 -2.33
CA ASN A 14 0.24 15.41 -1.00
C ASN A 14 1.45 16.24 -0.54
N GLY A 15 2.46 16.41 -1.40
CA GLY A 15 3.71 17.11 -1.08
C GLY A 15 3.67 18.61 -1.38
N LYS A 16 4.14 19.45 -0.44
CA LYS A 16 4.31 20.91 -0.69
C LYS A 16 5.53 21.24 -1.57
N TRP A 17 6.64 20.54 -1.33
CA TRP A 17 7.87 20.62 -2.10
C TRP A 17 8.20 19.18 -2.49
N LEU A 18 8.28 18.87 -3.79
CA LEU A 18 8.71 17.61 -4.43
C LEU A 18 8.21 16.25 -3.86
N GLY A 19 7.32 16.21 -2.87
CA GLY A 19 6.78 14.98 -2.30
C GLY A 19 7.69 14.21 -1.34
N VAL A 20 8.86 14.74 -0.98
CA VAL A 20 9.88 13.99 -0.20
C VAL A 20 9.44 13.77 1.25
N CYS A 21 9.06 14.83 1.96
CA CYS A 21 8.62 14.71 3.35
C CYS A 21 7.30 13.94 3.49
N SER A 22 6.39 14.08 2.52
CA SER A 22 5.14 13.30 2.47
C SER A 22 5.42 11.83 2.18
N GLY A 23 6.33 11.50 1.25
CA GLY A 23 6.76 10.11 1.00
C GLY A 23 7.46 9.45 2.20
N ILE A 24 8.30 10.19 2.92
CA ILE A 24 8.96 9.68 4.15
C ILE A 24 7.94 9.43 5.27
N ALA A 25 6.97 10.32 5.43
CA ALA A 25 5.88 10.15 6.39
C ALA A 25 5.01 8.94 6.04
N ASP A 26 4.59 8.81 4.78
CA ASP A 26 3.83 7.66 4.28
C ASP A 26 4.58 6.35 4.49
N TYR A 27 5.90 6.35 4.31
CA TYR A 27 6.72 5.16 4.51
C TYR A 27 6.89 4.78 5.99
N SER A 28 7.15 5.77 6.84
CA SER A 28 7.47 5.56 8.25
C SER A 28 6.24 5.40 9.12
N GLY A 29 5.07 5.87 8.69
CA GLY A 29 3.87 5.94 9.52
C GLY A 29 3.87 7.09 10.52
N ILE A 30 4.81 8.04 10.39
CA ILE A 30 4.93 9.24 11.24
C ILE A 30 4.22 10.40 10.54
N ASP A 31 3.59 11.32 11.29
CA ASP A 31 2.97 12.50 10.67
C ASP A 31 3.99 13.34 9.89
N VAL A 32 3.58 13.81 8.70
CA VAL A 32 4.35 14.69 7.81
C VAL A 32 4.87 15.94 8.53
N LEU A 33 4.14 16.42 9.53
CA LEU A 33 4.52 17.58 10.33
C LEU A 33 5.79 17.32 11.16
N TRP A 34 5.89 16.17 11.81
CA TRP A 34 7.08 15.79 12.58
C TRP A 34 8.29 15.60 11.68
N VAL A 35 8.10 14.96 10.52
CA VAL A 35 9.16 14.80 9.50
C VAL A 35 9.67 16.16 9.03
N ARG A 36 8.77 17.13 8.82
CA ARG A 36 9.13 18.50 8.41
C ARG A 36 9.84 19.26 9.53
N VAL A 37 9.36 19.19 10.77
CA VAL A 37 9.99 19.83 11.92
C VAL A 37 11.39 19.26 12.16
N GLY A 38 11.55 17.94 12.08
CA GLY A 38 12.87 17.30 12.17
C GLY A 38 13.82 17.77 11.07
N ALA A 39 13.36 17.83 9.82
CA ALA A 39 14.17 18.34 8.71
C ALA A 39 14.60 19.81 8.90
N VAL A 40 13.71 20.66 9.41
CA VAL A 40 14.00 22.07 9.70
C VAL A 40 14.99 22.19 10.86
N LEU A 41 14.81 21.42 11.94
CA LEU A 41 15.73 21.42 13.09
C LEU A 41 17.13 20.95 12.69
N ILE A 42 17.25 19.88 11.91
CA ILE A 42 18.54 19.40 11.39
C ILE A 42 19.21 20.48 10.54
N THR A 43 18.42 21.16 9.69
CA THR A 43 18.93 22.25 8.86
C THR A 43 19.41 23.44 9.71
N LEU A 44 18.67 23.79 10.77
CA LEU A 44 19.00 24.90 11.68
C LEU A 44 20.21 24.59 12.59
N MET A 45 20.42 23.32 12.95
CA MET A 45 21.58 22.85 13.72
C MET A 45 22.91 22.84 12.93
N GLY A 46 22.93 23.40 11.71
CA GLY A 46 24.17 23.60 10.94
C GLY A 46 24.39 22.62 9.79
N ALA A 47 23.42 21.75 9.46
CA ALA A 47 23.51 20.85 8.32
C ALA A 47 23.17 21.51 6.97
N PHE A 48 22.98 22.83 6.94
CA PHE A 48 22.88 23.60 5.71
C PHE A 48 24.29 23.77 5.09
N PRO A 49 24.54 23.46 3.81
CA PRO A 49 23.58 23.18 2.71
C PRO A 49 23.34 21.68 2.45
N TRP A 50 23.95 20.77 3.21
CA TRP A 50 23.89 19.33 2.96
C TRP A 50 22.47 18.76 3.00
N THR A 51 21.59 19.31 3.84
CA THR A 51 20.17 18.88 3.90
C THR A 51 19.41 19.14 2.61
N LEU A 52 19.67 20.26 1.93
CA LEU A 52 19.06 20.57 0.63
C LEU A 52 19.55 19.62 -0.46
N ILE A 53 20.84 19.27 -0.45
CA ILE A 53 21.41 18.32 -1.39
C ILE A 53 20.81 16.92 -1.17
N ALA A 54 20.78 16.45 0.08
CA ALA A 54 20.17 15.17 0.43
C ALA A 54 18.68 15.13 0.01
N TYR A 55 17.96 16.23 0.22
CA TYR A 55 16.58 16.37 -0.21
C TYR A 55 16.40 16.24 -1.73
N PHE A 56 17.26 16.91 -2.51
CA PHE A 56 17.24 16.82 -3.98
C PHE A 56 17.63 15.44 -4.49
N VAL A 57 18.63 14.79 -3.89
CA VAL A 57 19.04 13.43 -4.23
C VAL A 57 17.88 12.45 -4.00
N ILE A 58 17.20 12.53 -2.86
CA ILE A 58 16.03 11.68 -2.59
C ILE A 58 14.91 11.98 -3.59
N ALA A 59 14.63 13.25 -3.88
CA ALA A 59 13.60 13.62 -4.85
C ALA A 59 13.91 13.10 -6.27
N TYR A 60 15.19 13.01 -6.65
CA TYR A 60 15.63 12.55 -7.96
C TYR A 60 15.63 11.01 -8.06
N PHE A 61 16.09 10.32 -7.02
CA PHE A 61 16.17 8.85 -7.02
C PHE A 61 14.87 8.14 -6.61
N ALA A 62 13.99 8.80 -5.86
CA ALA A 62 12.75 8.18 -5.39
C ALA A 62 11.72 8.03 -6.52
N GLU A 63 11.14 6.84 -6.63
CA GLU A 63 10.05 6.57 -7.57
C GLU A 63 8.77 7.28 -7.14
N ASN A 64 8.06 7.89 -8.09
CA ASN A 64 6.78 8.56 -7.83
C ASN A 64 5.70 7.52 -7.46
N LYS A 65 4.86 7.85 -6.48
CA LYS A 65 3.68 7.05 -6.12
C LYS A 65 2.77 6.89 -7.35
N PRO A 66 2.49 5.67 -7.84
CA PRO A 66 1.61 5.48 -8.98
C PRO A 66 0.15 5.80 -8.60
N LEU A 67 -0.57 6.44 -9.52
CA LEU A 67 -1.99 6.77 -9.36
C LEU A 67 -2.81 5.48 -9.22
N GLY A 68 -3.67 5.40 -8.20
CA GLY A 68 -4.52 4.23 -7.95
C GLY A 68 -3.86 3.03 -7.27
N LEU A 69 -2.72 3.22 -6.58
CA LEU A 69 -2.03 2.12 -5.87
C LEU A 69 -2.91 1.45 -4.79
N TYR A 70 -3.73 2.25 -4.12
CA TYR A 70 -4.68 1.86 -3.08
C TYR A 70 -6.11 2.12 -3.54
N ALA A 71 -7.02 1.21 -3.17
CA ALA A 71 -8.43 1.34 -3.53
C ALA A 71 -9.15 2.40 -2.68
N ASP A 72 -8.78 2.50 -1.41
CA ASP A 72 -9.37 3.42 -0.44
C ASP A 72 -8.33 3.85 0.60
N ARG A 73 -8.65 4.87 1.42
CA ARG A 73 -7.79 5.35 2.52
C ARG A 73 -7.57 4.27 3.58
N ASP A 74 -8.54 3.39 3.80
CA ASP A 74 -8.38 2.29 4.75
C ASP A 74 -7.42 1.21 4.24
N ASP A 75 -7.38 0.97 2.92
CA ASP A 75 -6.42 0.07 2.27
C ASP A 75 -5.00 0.64 2.38
N GLU A 76 -4.84 1.94 2.17
CA GLU A 76 -3.55 2.63 2.37
C GLU A 76 -3.01 2.46 3.80
N LYS A 77 -3.83 2.75 4.82
CA LYS A 77 -3.44 2.57 6.23
C LYS A 77 -3.10 1.13 6.58
N PHE A 78 -3.86 0.18 6.04
CA PHE A 78 -3.58 -1.24 6.20
C PHE A 78 -2.20 -1.61 5.66
N TRP A 79 -1.87 -1.22 4.42
CA TRP A 79 -0.57 -1.53 3.81
C TRP A 79 0.59 -0.76 4.43
N GLN A 80 0.34 0.44 4.94
CA GLN A 80 1.29 1.18 5.75
C GLN A 80 1.62 0.40 7.03
N GLY A 81 0.60 -0.05 7.79
CA GLY A 81 0.79 -0.86 8.99
C GLY A 81 1.52 -2.19 8.72
N VAL A 82 1.19 -2.86 7.61
CA VAL A 82 1.88 -4.10 7.18
C VAL A 82 3.36 -3.88 6.94
N ARG A 83 3.74 -2.69 6.46
CA ARG A 83 5.13 -2.35 6.18
C ARG A 83 5.89 -1.89 7.43
N THR A 84 5.26 -1.06 8.27
CA THR A 84 5.90 -0.54 9.49
C THR A 84 6.17 -1.63 10.51
N ASN A 85 5.26 -2.61 10.64
CA ASN A 85 5.43 -3.69 11.62
C ASN A 85 4.89 -5.04 11.12
N PRO A 86 5.65 -5.74 10.25
CA PRO A 86 5.17 -6.93 9.55
C PRO A 86 4.79 -8.08 10.49
N THR A 87 5.47 -8.21 11.63
CA THR A 87 5.23 -9.27 12.62
C THR A 87 3.88 -9.12 13.30
N ARG A 88 3.46 -7.88 13.64
CA ARG A 88 2.14 -7.63 14.23
C ARG A 88 1.01 -7.71 13.22
N SER A 89 1.26 -7.36 11.96
CA SER A 89 0.24 -7.37 10.91
C SER A 89 -0.02 -8.76 10.30
N THR A 90 0.70 -9.80 10.69
CA THR A 90 0.51 -11.17 10.15
C THR A 90 -0.91 -11.67 10.32
N ARG A 91 -1.56 -11.36 11.45
CA ARG A 91 -2.96 -11.73 11.73
C ARG A 91 -3.92 -11.02 10.78
N ASP A 92 -3.69 -9.74 10.52
CA ASP A 92 -4.55 -8.92 9.65
C ASP A 92 -4.40 -9.30 8.18
N VAL A 93 -3.18 -9.66 7.77
CA VAL A 93 -2.94 -10.24 6.44
C VAL A 93 -3.65 -11.59 6.32
N ARG A 94 -3.57 -12.44 7.34
CA ARG A 94 -4.24 -13.76 7.33
C ARG A 94 -5.76 -13.66 7.34
N SER A 95 -6.33 -12.64 7.98
CA SER A 95 -7.78 -12.41 7.93
C SER A 95 -8.24 -11.99 6.54
N LYS A 96 -7.49 -11.12 5.85
CA LYS A 96 -7.74 -10.74 4.44
C LYS A 96 -7.65 -11.94 3.50
N PHE A 97 -6.64 -12.80 3.67
CA PHE A 97 -6.55 -14.04 2.87
C PHE A 97 -7.76 -14.95 3.10
N ARG A 98 -8.17 -15.17 4.35
CA ARG A 98 -9.34 -16.00 4.65
C ARG A 98 -10.64 -15.45 4.04
N ASP A 99 -10.81 -14.13 4.00
CA ASP A 99 -11.96 -13.51 3.35
C ASP A 99 -11.94 -13.73 1.83
N ILE A 100 -10.76 -13.60 1.20
CA ILE A 100 -10.58 -13.89 -0.23
C ILE A 100 -10.86 -15.37 -0.51
N ASP A 101 -10.34 -16.29 0.30
CA ASP A 101 -10.54 -17.73 0.14
C ASP A 101 -12.03 -18.10 0.24
N ARG A 102 -12.76 -17.48 1.18
CA ARG A 102 -14.21 -17.68 1.32
C ARG A 102 -14.96 -17.22 0.07
N ARG A 103 -14.65 -16.02 -0.43
CA ARG A 103 -15.28 -15.49 -1.65
C ARG A 103 -14.95 -16.33 -2.88
N LEU A 104 -13.73 -16.87 -2.95
CA LEU A 104 -13.32 -17.76 -4.03
C LEU A 104 -14.11 -19.08 -3.99
N ALA A 105 -14.29 -19.66 -2.80
CA ALA A 105 -15.10 -20.86 -2.62
C ALA A 105 -16.57 -20.62 -3.04
N ASP A 106 -17.14 -19.46 -2.71
CA ASP A 106 -18.51 -19.11 -3.13
C ASP A 106 -18.64 -19.04 -4.68
N ILE A 107 -17.61 -18.49 -5.35
CA ILE A 107 -17.57 -18.43 -6.83
C ILE A 107 -17.40 -19.83 -7.43
N GLU A 108 -16.58 -20.69 -6.83
CA GLU A 108 -16.36 -22.06 -7.27
C GLU A 108 -17.67 -22.87 -7.23
N ILE A 109 -18.46 -22.73 -6.17
CA ILE A 109 -19.77 -23.37 -6.03
C ILE A 109 -20.70 -22.93 -7.17
N TYR A 110 -20.71 -21.64 -7.51
CA TYR A 110 -21.54 -21.12 -8.59
C TYR A 110 -21.16 -21.70 -9.96
N TYR A 111 -19.87 -21.91 -10.22
CA TYR A 111 -19.42 -22.48 -11.49
C TYR A 111 -19.70 -23.99 -11.58
N THR A 112 -19.41 -24.75 -10.51
CA THR A 112 -19.59 -26.21 -10.49
C THR A 112 -21.07 -26.61 -10.52
N SER A 113 -21.93 -25.89 -9.80
CA SER A 113 -23.39 -26.15 -9.79
C SER A 113 -24.08 -25.86 -11.14
N ARG A 114 -23.54 -24.93 -11.94
CA ARG A 114 -24.07 -24.63 -13.27
C ARG A 114 -23.79 -25.76 -14.27
N ASN A 115 -22.71 -26.52 -14.08
CA ASN A 115 -22.39 -27.69 -14.90
C ASN A 115 -23.27 -28.90 -14.54
N THR A 116 -23.49 -29.17 -13.24
CA THR A 116 -24.34 -30.29 -12.81
C THR A 116 -25.78 -30.14 -13.30
N ARG A 117 -26.34 -28.93 -13.26
CA ARG A 117 -27.69 -28.68 -13.76
C ARG A 117 -27.87 -29.00 -15.26
N LEU A 118 -26.85 -28.71 -16.08
CA LEU A 118 -26.86 -29.03 -17.50
C LEU A 118 -26.70 -30.54 -17.74
N ALA A 119 -25.86 -31.21 -16.94
CA ALA A 119 -25.69 -32.65 -17.03
C ALA A 119 -26.98 -33.40 -16.68
N ASP A 120 -27.69 -32.99 -15.63
CA ASP A 120 -28.98 -33.56 -15.22
C ASP A 120 -30.06 -33.35 -16.28
N GLU A 121 -30.07 -32.18 -16.93
CA GLU A 121 -31.03 -31.86 -18.01
C GLU A 121 -30.79 -32.73 -19.25
N ILE A 122 -29.53 -32.99 -19.62
CA ILE A 122 -29.19 -33.90 -20.73
C ILE A 122 -29.64 -35.33 -20.44
N ASP A 123 -29.44 -35.82 -19.21
CA ASP A 123 -29.86 -37.18 -18.83
C ASP A 123 -31.39 -37.33 -18.83
N SER A 124 -32.11 -36.27 -18.43
CA SER A 124 -33.58 -36.25 -18.44
C SER A 124 -34.20 -36.22 -19.85
N LEU A 125 -33.44 -35.82 -20.87
CA LEU A 125 -33.87 -35.77 -22.27
C LEU A 125 -33.51 -37.02 -23.07
N ARG A 126 -32.84 -37.99 -22.44
CA ARG A 126 -32.39 -39.24 -23.05
C ARG A 126 -33.32 -40.40 -22.71
#